data_AF-A0A7W9E7C8-F1
#
_entry.id   AF-A0A7W9E7C8-F1
#
_cell.length_a   1.000
_cell.length_b   1.000
_cell.length_c   1.000
_cell.angle_alpha   90.00
_cell.angle_beta   90.00
_cell.angle_gamma   90.00
#
_symmetry.space_group_name_H-M   'P 1'
#
loop_
_entity.id
_entity.type
_entity.pdbx_description
1 polymer ?
#
loop_
_entity_poly.entity_id
_entity_poly.type
_entity_poly.pdbx_seq_one_letter_code
_entity_poly.pdbx_strand_id
1 'polypeptide(L)'
;MTIQNGTPSTVFKIVASAVAALSLVAVAAPAGAAGGEAKHPRSGGFSFEGPFGTFDQAQLQRGYKVYREVCAACHGMDLMSFRNLGQPGGPFYDSHFKGGPADNPYVRVLAAEVQVADIDSETGEPIMRPATPADRFPNPYANATAAAGANGGAAPPDLSVMAKARHDGANYIYSLLSGYVPAPEGLQIAPGQYYNPYMAGDLSPFWTGDPDHVPSGGFIAMPNPLADGQVTYDDGSPQTVDQYSKDVAAFIAWASDPHATERKRTGMGVLAFLFIFAGLTYASYRRIWKGIAH
;
A
#
# COMPACT_ATOMS: atom_id res chain seq x y z
N MET A 1 -34.99 -13.02 60.31
CA MET A 1 -33.79 -12.17 60.25
C MET A 1 -33.14 -12.44 58.90
N THR A 2 -33.14 -11.44 58.04
CA THR A 2 -33.03 -11.53 56.58
C THR A 2 -31.58 -11.72 56.13
N ILE A 3 -31.33 -12.67 55.24
CA ILE A 3 -30.02 -12.90 54.62
C ILE A 3 -29.74 -11.77 53.62
N GLN A 4 -28.72 -10.95 53.89
CA GLN A 4 -28.19 -9.98 52.94
C GLN A 4 -27.23 -10.68 51.98
N ASN A 5 -27.64 -10.75 50.71
CA ASN A 5 -26.79 -11.13 49.59
C ASN A 5 -25.71 -10.06 49.36
N GLY A 6 -24.44 -10.43 49.56
CA GLY A 6 -23.30 -9.60 49.25
C GLY A 6 -23.18 -9.36 47.75
N THR A 7 -23.04 -8.09 47.36
CA THR A 7 -22.81 -7.64 45.99
C THR A 7 -21.46 -8.17 45.46
N PRO A 8 -21.38 -8.62 44.20
CA PRO A 8 -20.12 -9.08 43.62
C PRO A 8 -19.12 -7.91 43.52
N SER A 9 -17.88 -8.18 43.96
CA SER A 9 -16.83 -7.17 44.06
C SER A 9 -16.49 -6.54 42.70
N THR A 10 -16.21 -5.24 42.73
CA THR A 10 -15.88 -4.38 41.58
C THR A 10 -14.72 -4.92 40.73
N VAL A 11 -13.88 -5.80 41.28
CA VAL A 11 -12.71 -6.39 40.62
C VAL A 11 -13.11 -7.42 39.54
N PHE A 12 -14.22 -8.14 39.72
CA PHE A 12 -14.69 -9.12 38.74
C PHE A 12 -15.25 -8.45 37.47
N LYS A 13 -15.76 -7.22 37.61
CA LYS A 13 -16.26 -6.42 36.48
C LYS A 13 -15.13 -5.90 35.59
N ILE A 14 -13.94 -5.66 36.13
CA ILE A 14 -12.79 -5.15 35.36
C ILE A 14 -12.19 -6.25 34.47
N VAL A 15 -12.15 -7.51 34.93
CA VAL A 15 -11.61 -8.63 34.12
C VAL A 15 -12.58 -9.04 33.01
N ALA A 16 -13.90 -8.99 33.25
CA ALA A 16 -14.91 -9.18 32.20
C ALA A 16 -14.85 -8.11 31.09
N SER A 17 -14.38 -6.90 31.42
CA SER A 17 -14.23 -5.80 30.46
C SER A 17 -13.04 -5.97 29.52
N ALA A 18 -11.97 -6.64 29.97
CA ALA A 18 -10.77 -6.88 29.15
C ALA A 18 -10.94 -8.03 28.14
N VAL A 19 -11.78 -9.03 28.44
CA VAL A 19 -12.11 -10.12 27.50
C VAL A 19 -13.19 -9.69 26.49
N ALA A 20 -14.08 -8.77 26.87
CA ALA A 20 -15.04 -8.15 25.95
C ALA A 20 -14.36 -7.25 24.89
N ALA A 21 -13.16 -6.71 25.19
CA ALA A 21 -12.39 -5.92 24.23
C ALA A 21 -11.69 -6.77 23.14
N LEU A 22 -11.51 -8.07 23.36
CA LEU A 22 -10.93 -8.99 22.35
C LEU A 22 -11.97 -9.73 21.49
N SER A 23 -13.25 -9.66 21.84
CA SER A 23 -14.33 -10.37 21.12
C SER A 23 -15.21 -9.46 20.24
N LEU A 24 -14.87 -8.17 20.13
CA LEU A 24 -15.55 -7.18 19.28
C LEU A 24 -14.85 -6.95 17.92
N VAL A 25 -14.13 -7.93 17.39
CA VAL A 25 -13.91 -8.04 15.94
C VAL A 25 -15.14 -8.72 15.34
N ALA A 26 -16.31 -8.08 15.50
CA ALA A 26 -17.47 -8.42 14.71
C ALA A 26 -17.18 -7.96 13.29
N VAL A 27 -17.13 -8.92 12.38
CA VAL A 27 -17.02 -8.76 10.94
C VAL A 27 -18.07 -7.75 10.49
N ALA A 28 -17.66 -6.52 10.24
CA ALA A 28 -18.43 -5.59 9.42
C ALA A 28 -18.30 -6.10 7.98
N ALA A 29 -19.14 -7.07 7.62
CA ALA A 29 -19.35 -7.38 6.22
C ALA A 29 -19.99 -6.14 5.59
N PRO A 30 -19.37 -5.50 4.58
CA PRO A 30 -20.09 -4.48 3.82
C PRO A 30 -21.32 -5.15 3.22
N ALA A 31 -22.48 -4.51 3.41
CA ALA A 31 -23.70 -4.92 2.75
C ALA A 31 -23.46 -4.83 1.23
N GLY A 32 -23.42 -5.98 0.57
CA GLY A 32 -23.26 -6.06 -0.87
C GLY A 32 -24.40 -5.33 -1.56
N ALA A 33 -24.07 -4.26 -2.27
CA ALA A 33 -25.01 -3.59 -3.15
C ALA A 33 -25.22 -4.49 -4.37
N ALA A 34 -26.49 -4.69 -4.76
CA ALA A 34 -26.85 -5.41 -5.97
C ALA A 34 -26.49 -4.57 -7.21
N GLY A 35 -25.22 -4.62 -7.58
CA GLY A 35 -24.62 -4.07 -8.78
C GLY A 35 -23.20 -4.64 -8.86
N GLY A 36 -22.86 -5.32 -9.96
CA GLY A 36 -21.76 -6.29 -10.04
C GLY A 36 -20.50 -5.90 -9.25
N GLU A 37 -20.29 -6.52 -8.08
CA GLU A 37 -19.16 -6.20 -7.20
C GLU A 37 -17.83 -6.44 -7.93
N ALA A 38 -16.82 -5.61 -7.63
CA ALA A 38 -15.47 -5.82 -8.12
C ALA A 38 -14.96 -7.22 -7.75
N LYS A 39 -14.22 -7.86 -8.65
CA LYS A 39 -13.58 -9.15 -8.33
C LYS A 39 -12.64 -8.96 -7.15
N HIS A 40 -12.65 -9.92 -6.23
CA HIS A 40 -11.69 -9.93 -5.14
C HIS A 40 -10.27 -9.96 -5.70
N PRO A 41 -9.34 -9.11 -5.20
CA PRO A 41 -7.95 -9.15 -5.63
C PRO A 41 -7.32 -10.54 -5.51
N ARG A 42 -6.46 -10.88 -6.46
CA ARG A 42 -5.64 -12.08 -6.44
C ARG A 42 -4.45 -11.85 -5.50
N SER A 43 -4.07 -12.88 -4.77
CA SER A 43 -2.81 -12.84 -4.03
C SER A 43 -1.63 -12.76 -5.01
N GLY A 44 -0.75 -11.78 -4.78
CA GLY A 44 0.53 -11.63 -5.47
C GLY A 44 1.62 -12.54 -4.91
N GLY A 45 1.38 -13.19 -3.76
CA GLY A 45 2.36 -14.05 -3.07
C GLY A 45 3.56 -13.28 -2.54
N PHE A 46 3.33 -12.08 -2.00
CA PHE A 46 4.41 -11.17 -1.63
C PHE A 46 5.19 -11.66 -0.40
N SER A 47 6.53 -11.58 -0.46
CA SER A 47 7.43 -11.99 0.63
C SER A 47 7.23 -11.21 1.93
N PHE A 48 6.67 -10.00 1.83
CA PHE A 48 6.35 -9.14 2.97
C PHE A 48 4.97 -9.41 3.56
N GLU A 49 4.25 -10.45 3.17
CA GLU A 49 2.99 -10.83 3.81
C GLU A 49 3.22 -11.51 5.17
N GLY A 50 2.17 -11.53 6.00
CA GLY A 50 2.20 -12.19 7.31
C GLY A 50 3.06 -11.49 8.38
N PRO A 51 3.10 -12.05 9.60
CA PRO A 51 3.73 -11.42 10.76
C PRO A 51 5.27 -11.39 10.70
N PHE A 52 5.90 -12.30 9.94
CA PHE A 52 7.36 -12.41 9.82
C PHE A 52 7.90 -11.93 8.47
N GLY A 53 7.04 -11.60 7.50
CA GLY A 53 7.47 -11.28 6.13
C GLY A 53 8.25 -9.98 6.02
N THR A 54 9.22 -9.98 5.09
CA THR A 54 10.10 -8.86 4.78
C THR A 54 10.03 -8.52 3.29
N PHE A 55 10.32 -7.28 2.92
CA PHE A 55 10.44 -6.93 1.50
C PHE A 55 11.65 -7.64 0.86
N ASP A 56 11.50 -8.06 -0.40
CA ASP A 56 12.62 -8.46 -1.25
C ASP A 56 13.22 -7.22 -1.92
N GLN A 57 14.47 -6.91 -1.60
CA GLN A 57 15.15 -5.71 -2.10
C GLN A 57 15.27 -5.70 -3.63
N ALA A 58 15.54 -6.84 -4.27
CA ALA A 58 15.66 -6.91 -5.73
C ALA A 58 14.30 -6.62 -6.39
N GLN A 59 13.21 -7.13 -5.81
CA GLN A 59 11.85 -6.80 -6.22
C GLN A 59 11.56 -5.30 -6.07
N LEU A 60 11.99 -4.66 -4.98
CA LEU A 60 11.80 -3.22 -4.80
C LEU A 60 12.57 -2.39 -5.84
N GLN A 61 13.79 -2.81 -6.21
CA GLN A 61 14.59 -2.13 -7.24
C GLN A 61 13.89 -2.20 -8.61
N ARG A 62 13.43 -3.39 -8.99
CA ARG A 62 12.64 -3.58 -10.22
C ARG A 62 11.35 -2.76 -10.20
N GLY A 63 10.64 -2.77 -9.07
CA GLY A 63 9.41 -2.00 -8.90
C GLY A 63 9.61 -0.49 -8.99
N TYR A 64 10.70 0.02 -8.44
CA TYR A 64 11.10 1.42 -8.62
C TYR A 64 11.39 1.75 -10.08
N LYS A 65 12.06 0.85 -10.81
CA LYS A 65 12.33 1.00 -12.25
C LYS A 65 11.02 1.12 -13.04
N VAL A 66 10.05 0.23 -12.79
CA VAL A 66 8.72 0.29 -13.42
C VAL A 66 7.98 1.58 -13.05
N TYR A 67 8.00 1.99 -11.77
CA TYR A 67 7.40 3.27 -11.35
C TYR A 67 8.01 4.45 -12.12
N ARG A 68 9.34 4.51 -12.18
CA ARG A 68 10.07 5.62 -12.81
C ARG A 68 9.86 5.69 -14.32
N GLU A 69 9.88 4.55 -15.00
CA GLU A 69 9.81 4.48 -16.47
C GLU A 69 8.37 4.53 -17.01
N VAL A 70 7.37 4.18 -16.20
CA VAL A 70 5.97 4.11 -16.64
C VAL A 70 5.07 5.02 -15.82
N CYS A 71 5.04 4.84 -14.50
CA CYS A 71 4.02 5.47 -13.65
C CYS A 71 4.28 6.95 -13.38
N ALA A 72 5.54 7.37 -13.25
CA ALA A 72 5.94 8.72 -12.88
C ALA A 72 5.55 9.79 -13.92
N ALA A 73 5.20 9.38 -15.15
CA ALA A 73 4.66 10.27 -16.17
C ALA A 73 3.25 10.79 -15.83
N CYS A 74 2.47 10.06 -15.02
CA CYS A 74 1.11 10.43 -14.64
C CYS A 74 0.86 10.49 -13.14
N HIS A 75 1.61 9.75 -12.33
CA HIS A 75 1.39 9.64 -10.90
C HIS A 75 2.49 10.30 -10.08
N GLY A 76 2.08 11.20 -9.19
CA GLY A 76 2.92 11.71 -8.11
C GLY A 76 3.21 10.66 -7.04
N MET A 77 4.23 10.95 -6.23
CA MET A 77 4.54 10.24 -5.00
C MET A 77 5.12 11.25 -3.98
N ASP A 78 4.29 12.23 -3.62
CA ASP A 78 4.65 13.46 -2.92
C ASP A 78 5.30 13.23 -1.55
N LEU A 79 5.04 12.10 -0.90
CA LEU A 79 5.61 11.79 0.41
C LEU A 79 6.98 11.10 0.34
N MET A 80 7.50 10.84 -0.87
CA MET A 80 8.80 10.22 -1.09
C MET A 80 9.86 11.23 -1.54
N SER A 81 11.00 11.22 -0.86
CA SER A 81 12.24 11.86 -1.31
C SER A 81 13.21 10.81 -1.86
N PHE A 82 14.13 11.22 -2.73
CA PHE A 82 15.15 10.30 -3.25
C PHE A 82 15.94 9.59 -2.15
N ARG A 83 16.31 10.28 -1.06
CA ARG A 83 16.98 9.69 0.11
C ARG A 83 16.23 8.53 0.73
N ASN A 84 14.90 8.46 0.61
CA ASN A 84 14.14 7.33 1.17
C ASN A 84 14.51 6.02 0.46
N LEU A 85 14.92 6.07 -0.81
CA LEU A 85 15.30 4.89 -1.56
C LEU A 85 16.54 4.17 -1.00
N GLY A 86 17.41 4.90 -0.29
CA GLY A 86 18.63 4.36 0.34
C GLY A 86 18.49 4.09 1.84
N GLN A 87 17.30 4.26 2.43
CA GLN A 87 17.10 4.03 3.86
C GLN A 87 17.06 2.53 4.20
N PRO A 88 17.24 2.11 5.46
CA PRO A 88 17.13 0.71 5.86
C PRO A 88 15.85 0.05 5.34
N GLY A 89 16.00 -1.08 4.62
CA GLY A 89 14.90 -1.81 4.00
C GLY A 89 14.37 -1.22 2.67
N GLY A 90 14.97 -0.15 2.15
CA GLY A 90 14.66 0.42 0.84
C GLY A 90 15.35 -0.28 -0.33
N PRO A 91 14.95 0.03 -1.57
CA PRO A 91 15.45 -0.63 -2.79
C PRO A 91 16.97 -0.52 -2.95
N PHE A 92 17.59 0.60 -2.57
CA PHE A 92 19.04 0.81 -2.71
C PHE A 92 19.75 0.88 -1.37
N TYR A 93 19.18 0.27 -0.33
CA TYR A 93 19.84 0.14 0.96
C TYR A 93 21.12 -0.69 0.84
N ASP A 94 22.22 -0.21 1.43
CA ASP A 94 23.45 -0.97 1.59
C ASP A 94 23.86 -0.95 3.06
N SER A 95 23.90 -2.14 3.68
CA SER A 95 24.28 -2.29 5.10
C SER A 95 25.78 -2.07 5.37
N HIS A 96 26.62 -2.13 4.34
CA HIS A 96 28.06 -1.91 4.44
C HIS A 96 28.42 -0.42 4.30
N PHE A 97 27.56 0.37 3.65
CA PHE A 97 27.71 1.80 3.54
C PHE A 97 27.54 2.49 4.91
N LYS A 98 28.46 3.39 5.25
CA LYS A 98 28.51 4.06 6.58
C LYS A 98 27.88 5.46 6.60
N GLY A 99 27.59 6.03 5.43
CA GLY A 99 26.94 7.35 5.32
C GLY A 99 25.43 7.26 5.55
N GLY A 100 24.77 8.42 5.56
CA GLY A 100 23.31 8.48 5.66
C GLY A 100 22.63 8.09 4.34
N PRO A 101 21.30 7.88 4.33
CA PRO A 101 20.55 7.57 3.10
C PRO A 101 20.71 8.62 1.99
N ALA A 102 20.96 9.88 2.36
CA ALA A 102 21.25 10.95 1.42
C ALA A 102 22.66 10.88 0.80
N ASP A 103 23.61 10.20 1.43
CA ASP A 103 24.98 10.06 0.94
C ASP A 103 25.15 8.81 0.07
N ASN A 104 24.12 7.96 -0.02
CA ASN A 104 24.15 6.71 -0.76
C ASN A 104 24.48 6.97 -2.25
N PRO A 105 25.55 6.36 -2.80
CA PRO A 105 26.03 6.67 -4.14
C PRO A 105 25.00 6.32 -5.22
N TYR A 106 24.26 5.22 -5.07
CA TYR A 106 23.20 4.86 -6.01
C TYR A 106 22.09 5.90 -6.01
N VAL A 107 21.63 6.33 -4.83
CA VAL A 107 20.57 7.35 -4.70
C VAL A 107 21.01 8.69 -5.28
N ARG A 108 22.27 9.08 -5.08
CA ARG A 108 22.81 10.34 -5.65
C ARG A 108 22.78 10.32 -7.18
N VAL A 109 23.14 9.21 -7.81
CA VAL A 109 23.08 9.05 -9.26
C VAL A 109 21.63 9.09 -9.74
N LEU A 110 20.74 8.31 -9.12
CA LEU A 110 19.32 8.26 -9.49
C LEU A 110 18.61 9.61 -9.35
N ALA A 111 18.96 10.40 -8.32
CA ALA A 111 18.44 11.76 -8.16
C ALA A 111 18.97 12.69 -9.25
N ALA A 112 20.27 12.64 -9.54
CA ALA A 112 20.90 13.53 -10.52
C ALA A 112 20.43 13.31 -11.97
N GLU A 113 19.86 12.14 -12.29
CA GLU A 113 19.19 11.87 -13.58
C GLU A 113 17.93 12.72 -13.80
N VAL A 114 17.35 13.26 -12.73
CA VAL A 114 16.10 14.00 -12.76
C VAL A 114 16.38 15.50 -12.64
N GLN A 115 15.73 16.31 -13.47
CA GLN A 115 15.80 17.77 -13.39
C GLN A 115 14.64 18.30 -12.53
N VAL A 116 14.95 19.22 -11.62
CA VAL A 116 13.97 19.90 -10.77
C VAL A 116 14.09 21.42 -10.93
N ALA A 117 12.95 22.10 -10.87
CA ALA A 117 12.90 23.55 -10.87
C ALA A 117 13.45 24.10 -9.54
N ASP A 118 14.27 25.13 -9.62
CA ASP A 118 14.80 25.86 -8.46
C ASP A 118 14.98 27.35 -8.82
N ILE A 119 15.40 28.15 -7.86
CA ILE A 119 15.74 29.57 -8.05
C ILE A 119 17.24 29.74 -7.86
N ASP A 120 17.90 30.41 -8.81
CA ASP A 120 19.30 30.75 -8.71
C ASP A 120 19.54 31.69 -7.52
N SER A 121 20.46 31.32 -6.63
CA SER A 121 20.73 32.06 -5.39
C SER A 121 21.45 33.39 -5.60
N GLU A 122 22.08 33.60 -6.75
CA GLU A 122 22.82 34.82 -7.08
C GLU A 122 21.97 35.79 -7.91
N THR A 123 21.21 35.27 -8.89
CA THR A 123 20.41 36.10 -9.80
C THR A 123 18.93 36.20 -9.42
N GLY A 124 18.40 35.25 -8.66
CA GLY A 124 16.97 35.14 -8.34
C GLY A 124 16.11 34.64 -9.52
N GLU A 125 16.72 34.19 -10.61
CA GLU A 125 16.02 33.71 -11.79
C GLU A 125 15.64 32.22 -11.67
N PRO A 126 14.53 31.77 -12.30
CA PRO A 126 14.19 30.35 -12.34
C PRO A 126 15.22 29.54 -13.13
N ILE A 127 15.66 28.43 -12.56
CA ILE A 127 16.61 27.48 -13.17
C ILE A 127 16.07 26.05 -13.09
N MET A 128 16.64 25.18 -13.92
CA MET A 128 16.53 23.73 -13.77
C MET A 128 17.88 23.19 -13.31
N ARG A 129 17.88 22.34 -12.29
CA ARG A 129 19.08 21.67 -11.80
C ARG A 129 18.87 20.16 -11.65
N PRO A 130 19.96 19.37 -11.68
CA PRO A 130 19.91 17.99 -11.21
C PRO A 130 19.34 17.92 -9.79
N ALA A 131 18.47 16.94 -9.54
CA ALA A 131 17.92 16.71 -8.22
C ALA A 131 19.01 16.17 -7.27
N THR A 132 18.82 16.47 -6.00
CA THR A 132 19.61 15.95 -4.90
C THR A 132 18.82 14.88 -4.16
N PRO A 133 19.47 14.04 -3.34
CA PRO A 133 18.76 13.08 -2.49
C PRO A 133 17.74 13.72 -1.53
N ALA A 134 17.85 15.01 -1.22
CA ALA A 134 16.88 15.70 -0.37
C ALA A 134 15.57 16.03 -1.09
N ASP A 135 15.61 16.19 -2.42
CA ASP A 135 14.45 16.55 -3.22
C ASP A 135 13.39 15.44 -3.21
N ARG A 136 12.13 15.86 -3.37
CA ARG A 136 10.98 14.97 -3.56
C ARG A 136 11.01 14.39 -4.98
N PHE A 137 10.28 13.29 -5.18
CA PHE A 137 9.98 12.87 -6.55
C PHE A 137 9.18 13.98 -7.24
N PRO A 138 9.55 14.37 -8.48
CA PRO A 138 8.81 15.40 -9.20
C PRO A 138 7.37 14.95 -9.44
N ASN A 139 6.45 15.88 -9.27
CA ASN A 139 5.07 15.65 -9.66
C ASN A 139 4.93 15.92 -11.17
N PRO A 140 4.28 15.03 -11.95
CA PRO A 140 4.09 15.24 -13.39
C PRO A 140 3.17 16.44 -13.70
N TYR A 141 2.39 16.90 -12.72
CA TYR A 141 1.46 18.01 -12.89
C TYR A 141 1.63 19.05 -11.78
N ALA A 142 1.38 20.32 -12.12
CA ALA A 142 1.47 21.41 -11.15
C ALA A 142 0.37 21.34 -10.06
N ASN A 143 -0.78 20.76 -10.38
CA ASN A 143 -1.92 20.59 -9.47
C ASN A 143 -2.93 19.57 -10.05
N ALA A 144 -3.92 19.19 -9.22
CA ALA A 144 -4.96 18.24 -9.59
C ALA A 144 -5.82 18.68 -10.79
N THR A 145 -6.07 19.98 -10.97
CA THR A 145 -6.83 20.49 -12.12
C THR A 145 -6.06 20.30 -13.42
N ALA A 146 -4.77 20.61 -13.42
CA ALA A 146 -3.90 20.34 -14.58
C ALA A 146 -3.81 18.84 -14.87
N ALA A 147 -3.69 18.01 -13.82
CA ALA A 147 -3.68 16.57 -13.94
C ALA A 147 -4.98 16.03 -14.57
N ALA A 148 -6.14 16.47 -14.09
CA ALA A 148 -7.44 16.11 -14.66
C ALA A 148 -7.57 16.58 -16.11
N GLY A 149 -7.16 17.80 -16.41
CA GLY A 149 -7.18 18.35 -17.78
C GLY A 149 -6.35 17.52 -18.77
N ALA A 150 -5.20 16.99 -18.33
CA ALA A 150 -4.34 16.13 -19.16
C ALA A 150 -4.85 14.68 -19.28
N ASN A 151 -5.72 14.22 -18.37
CA ASN A 151 -6.15 12.82 -18.27
C ASN A 151 -7.68 12.66 -18.40
N GLY A 152 -8.28 13.39 -19.33
CA GLY A 152 -9.70 13.19 -19.69
C GLY A 152 -10.69 13.52 -18.57
N GLY A 153 -10.33 14.45 -17.68
CA GLY A 153 -11.15 14.90 -16.55
C GLY A 153 -10.90 14.16 -15.23
N ALA A 154 -10.06 13.12 -15.22
CA ALA A 154 -9.73 12.37 -14.01
C ALA A 154 -8.29 12.66 -13.56
N ALA A 155 -8.10 13.18 -12.35
CA ALA A 155 -6.75 13.36 -11.80
C ALA A 155 -6.20 11.99 -11.34
N PRO A 156 -5.02 11.56 -11.82
CA PRO A 156 -4.37 10.35 -11.30
C PRO A 156 -4.07 10.52 -9.81
N PRO A 157 -4.41 9.54 -8.95
CA PRO A 157 -4.15 9.64 -7.52
C PRO A 157 -2.64 9.54 -7.22
N ASP A 158 -2.21 10.23 -6.17
CA ASP A 158 -0.87 10.08 -5.61
C ASP A 158 -0.62 8.65 -5.11
N LEU A 159 0.55 8.10 -5.40
CA LEU A 159 0.89 6.71 -5.10
C LEU A 159 1.59 6.51 -3.75
N SER A 160 1.90 7.57 -3.01
CA SER A 160 2.71 7.48 -1.78
C SER A 160 2.12 6.55 -0.73
N VAL A 161 0.78 6.47 -0.65
CA VAL A 161 0.07 5.64 0.32
C VAL A 161 -0.96 4.72 -0.34
N MET A 162 -0.85 4.46 -1.64
CA MET A 162 -1.88 3.76 -2.41
C MET A 162 -2.17 2.36 -1.88
N ALA A 163 -1.14 1.62 -1.44
CA ALA A 163 -1.33 0.29 -0.87
C ALA A 163 -2.03 0.30 0.49
N LYS A 164 -2.09 1.44 1.19
CA LYS A 164 -2.86 1.60 2.44
C LYS A 164 -4.23 2.23 2.19
N ALA A 165 -4.39 2.95 1.08
CA ALA A 165 -5.62 3.64 0.70
C ALA A 165 -6.61 2.74 -0.04
N ARG A 166 -6.26 1.48 -0.32
CA ARG A 166 -7.10 0.50 -1.02
C ARG A 166 -7.15 -0.80 -0.24
N HIS A 167 -8.32 -1.44 -0.28
CA HIS A 167 -8.52 -2.76 0.31
C HIS A 167 -7.53 -3.77 -0.29
N ASP A 168 -6.98 -4.66 0.54
CA ASP A 168 -5.98 -5.67 0.16
C ASP A 168 -4.63 -5.12 -0.39
N GLY A 169 -4.46 -3.79 -0.37
CA GLY A 169 -3.22 -3.09 -0.64
C GLY A 169 -2.47 -3.53 -1.90
N ALA A 170 -1.30 -4.16 -1.71
CA ALA A 170 -0.45 -4.59 -2.81
C ALA A 170 -1.17 -5.57 -3.76
N ASN A 171 -2.03 -6.46 -3.22
CA ASN A 171 -2.78 -7.42 -4.01
C ASN A 171 -3.80 -6.73 -4.92
N TYR A 172 -4.44 -5.65 -4.43
CA TYR A 172 -5.31 -4.82 -5.26
C TYR A 172 -4.55 -4.15 -6.40
N ILE A 173 -3.41 -3.52 -6.11
CA ILE A 173 -2.59 -2.85 -7.14
C ILE A 173 -2.13 -3.86 -8.19
N TYR A 174 -1.58 -4.99 -7.76
CA TYR A 174 -1.16 -6.07 -8.65
C TYR A 174 -2.32 -6.56 -9.52
N SER A 175 -3.49 -6.83 -8.93
CA SER A 175 -4.65 -7.34 -9.66
C SER A 175 -5.22 -6.32 -10.64
N LEU A 176 -5.27 -5.04 -10.25
CA LEU A 176 -5.73 -3.97 -11.12
C LEU A 176 -4.84 -3.85 -12.36
N LEU A 177 -3.52 -3.81 -12.18
CA LEU A 177 -2.56 -3.62 -13.27
C LEU A 177 -2.48 -4.83 -14.20
N SER A 178 -2.50 -6.04 -13.65
CA SER A 178 -2.46 -7.29 -14.43
C SER A 178 -3.83 -7.74 -14.95
N GLY A 179 -4.91 -7.05 -14.58
CA GLY A 179 -6.29 -7.47 -14.79
C GLY A 179 -7.02 -6.83 -15.96
N TYR A 180 -6.35 -5.98 -16.75
CA TYR A 180 -6.96 -5.37 -17.93
C TYR A 180 -7.36 -6.45 -18.95
N VAL A 181 -8.65 -6.46 -19.32
CA VAL A 181 -9.23 -7.38 -20.30
C VAL A 181 -10.22 -6.60 -21.18
N PRO A 182 -10.55 -7.09 -22.38
CA PRO A 182 -11.62 -6.52 -23.19
C PRO A 182 -12.94 -6.43 -22.41
N ALA A 183 -13.69 -5.37 -22.67
CA ALA A 183 -15.02 -5.20 -22.08
C ALA A 183 -15.95 -6.35 -22.51
N PRO A 184 -16.78 -6.90 -21.59
CA PRO A 184 -17.82 -7.85 -21.95
C PRO A 184 -18.76 -7.29 -23.00
N GLU A 185 -19.21 -8.14 -23.93
CA GLU A 185 -20.20 -7.76 -24.93
C GLU A 185 -21.49 -7.28 -24.26
N GLY A 186 -21.98 -6.10 -24.64
CA GLY A 186 -23.16 -5.46 -24.02
C GLY A 186 -22.85 -4.44 -22.93
N LEU A 187 -21.57 -4.25 -22.56
CA LEU A 187 -21.17 -3.16 -21.67
C LEU A 187 -20.92 -1.87 -22.46
N GLN A 188 -21.70 -0.83 -22.18
CA GLN A 188 -21.54 0.49 -22.80
C GLN A 188 -20.47 1.29 -22.05
N ILE A 189 -19.43 1.72 -22.75
CA ILE A 189 -18.29 2.44 -22.15
C ILE A 189 -18.19 3.83 -22.77
N ALA A 190 -18.11 4.87 -21.93
CA ALA A 190 -17.92 6.23 -22.41
C ALA A 190 -16.49 6.43 -22.97
N PRO A 191 -16.29 7.35 -23.93
CA PRO A 191 -14.96 7.70 -24.40
C PRO A 191 -14.02 8.10 -23.24
N GLY A 192 -12.80 7.56 -23.25
CA GLY A 192 -11.80 7.82 -22.20
C GLY A 192 -11.94 6.94 -20.96
N GLN A 193 -12.93 6.05 -20.91
CA GLN A 193 -13.04 5.02 -19.87
C GLN A 193 -12.62 3.65 -20.40
N TYR A 194 -12.13 2.81 -19.49
CA TYR A 194 -11.71 1.44 -19.74
C TYR A 194 -12.38 0.51 -18.73
N TYR A 195 -12.67 -0.72 -19.13
CA TYR A 195 -13.18 -1.73 -18.21
C TYR A 195 -12.04 -2.41 -17.44
N ASN A 196 -12.22 -2.59 -16.14
CA ASN A 196 -11.35 -3.44 -15.34
C ASN A 196 -12.17 -4.23 -14.31
N PRO A 197 -12.05 -5.57 -14.25
CA PRO A 197 -12.82 -6.41 -13.34
C PRO A 197 -12.49 -6.19 -11.86
N TYR A 198 -11.33 -5.60 -11.54
CA TYR A 198 -10.92 -5.29 -10.16
C TYR A 198 -11.19 -3.83 -9.77
N MET A 199 -11.62 -2.99 -10.70
CA MET A 199 -12.07 -1.64 -10.36
C MET A 199 -13.45 -1.72 -9.70
N ALA A 200 -13.65 -0.95 -8.63
CA ALA A 200 -14.97 -0.82 -8.03
C ALA A 200 -15.85 0.11 -8.87
N GLY A 201 -17.08 -0.30 -9.12
CA GLY A 201 -18.08 0.49 -9.82
C GLY A 201 -19.41 -0.24 -9.88
N ASP A 202 -20.47 0.48 -10.23
CA ASP A 202 -21.75 -0.13 -10.59
C ASP A 202 -21.90 -0.10 -12.12
N LEU A 203 -21.85 -1.28 -12.74
CA LEU A 203 -21.98 -1.44 -14.18
C LEU A 203 -23.44 -1.62 -14.63
N SER A 204 -24.37 -1.82 -13.71
CA SER A 204 -25.78 -2.16 -14.01
C SER A 204 -26.46 -1.11 -14.92
N PRO A 205 -26.26 0.21 -14.74
CA PRO A 205 -26.86 1.22 -15.62
C PRO A 205 -26.32 1.21 -17.06
N PHE A 206 -25.17 0.58 -17.28
CA PHE A 206 -24.44 0.58 -18.54
C PHE A 206 -24.46 -0.79 -19.23
N TRP A 207 -25.15 -1.77 -18.64
CA TRP A 207 -25.22 -3.14 -19.10
C TRP A 207 -26.48 -3.39 -19.92
N THR A 208 -26.34 -3.91 -21.13
CA THR A 208 -27.46 -4.26 -22.02
C THR A 208 -27.72 -5.76 -22.12
N GLY A 209 -26.96 -6.58 -21.41
CA GLY A 209 -27.14 -8.03 -21.38
C GLY A 209 -28.21 -8.45 -20.37
N ASP A 210 -28.05 -9.65 -19.79
CA ASP A 210 -28.95 -10.17 -18.77
C ASP A 210 -28.88 -9.32 -17.47
N PRO A 211 -29.99 -8.68 -17.04
CA PRO A 211 -30.03 -7.87 -15.82
C PRO A 211 -29.68 -8.63 -14.54
N ASP A 212 -29.88 -9.95 -14.51
CA ASP A 212 -29.56 -10.79 -13.35
C ASP A 212 -28.07 -11.19 -13.31
N HIS A 213 -27.32 -10.93 -14.39
CA HIS A 213 -25.91 -11.31 -14.56
C HIS A 213 -25.05 -10.13 -15.03
N VAL A 214 -25.06 -9.04 -14.25
CA VAL A 214 -24.17 -7.89 -14.48
C VAL A 214 -22.72 -8.31 -14.24
N PRO A 215 -21.78 -8.01 -15.16
CA PRO A 215 -20.38 -8.34 -14.97
C PRO A 215 -19.78 -7.62 -13.75
N SER A 216 -18.85 -8.28 -13.06
CA SER A 216 -18.04 -7.66 -12.01
C SER A 216 -17.10 -6.59 -12.57
N GLY A 217 -16.88 -5.52 -11.79
CA GLY A 217 -15.83 -4.55 -12.05
C GLY A 217 -16.34 -3.12 -12.15
N GLY A 218 -15.58 -2.30 -12.86
CA GLY A 218 -15.85 -0.88 -12.94
C GLY A 218 -15.15 -0.21 -14.10
N PHE A 219 -15.47 1.06 -14.29
CA PHE A 219 -14.77 1.92 -15.24
C PHE A 219 -13.57 2.59 -14.57
N ILE A 220 -12.45 2.59 -15.28
CA ILE A 220 -11.23 3.28 -14.90
C ILE A 220 -10.82 4.24 -16.03
N ALA A 221 -10.36 5.45 -15.69
CA ALA A 221 -9.89 6.43 -16.67
C ALA A 221 -8.44 6.19 -17.14
N MET A 222 -7.73 5.29 -16.46
CA MET A 222 -6.37 4.87 -16.80
C MET A 222 -6.43 3.78 -17.88
N PRO A 223 -5.79 3.95 -19.05
CA PRO A 223 -5.60 2.86 -20.02
C PRO A 223 -4.73 1.76 -19.41
N ASN A 224 -4.63 0.60 -20.07
CA ASN A 224 -3.66 -0.42 -19.64
C ASN A 224 -2.23 0.17 -19.72
N PRO A 225 -1.54 0.37 -18.59
CA PRO A 225 -0.27 1.10 -18.58
C PRO A 225 0.94 0.20 -18.87
N LEU A 226 0.75 -1.12 -18.87
CA LEU A 226 1.83 -2.11 -18.97
C LEU A 226 1.61 -3.03 -20.17
N ALA A 227 2.71 -3.29 -20.89
CA ALA A 227 2.82 -4.28 -21.94
C ALA A 227 4.08 -5.14 -21.74
N ASP A 228 4.07 -6.37 -22.24
CA ASP A 228 5.25 -7.26 -22.20
C ASP A 228 6.43 -6.61 -22.94
N GLY A 229 7.63 -6.74 -22.37
CA GLY A 229 8.86 -6.15 -22.91
C GLY A 229 9.00 -4.63 -22.77
N GLN A 230 8.06 -3.93 -22.10
CA GLN A 230 8.09 -2.47 -21.99
C GLN A 230 9.24 -1.92 -21.13
N VAL A 231 9.65 -2.61 -20.06
CA VAL A 231 10.71 -2.18 -19.13
C VAL A 231 11.81 -3.23 -19.13
N THR A 232 13.05 -2.84 -19.42
CA THR A 232 14.17 -3.79 -19.41
C THR A 232 14.67 -4.02 -17.99
N TYR A 233 14.75 -5.27 -17.55
CA TYR A 233 15.41 -5.64 -16.29
C TYR A 233 16.84 -6.12 -16.51
N ASP A 234 17.74 -5.67 -15.64
CA ASP A 234 19.18 -5.93 -15.75
C ASP A 234 19.58 -7.26 -15.06
N ASP A 235 18.67 -7.86 -14.29
CA ASP A 235 18.87 -9.10 -13.51
C ASP A 235 18.33 -10.37 -14.20
N GLY A 236 17.82 -10.25 -15.42
CA GLY A 236 17.23 -11.36 -16.18
C GLY A 236 15.82 -11.78 -15.74
N SER A 237 15.17 -11.02 -14.85
CA SER A 237 13.78 -11.27 -14.47
C SER A 237 12.82 -11.20 -15.67
N PRO A 238 11.69 -11.95 -15.64
CA PRO A 238 10.72 -11.93 -16.73
C PRO A 238 10.19 -10.52 -17.03
N GLN A 239 10.19 -10.14 -18.29
CA GLN A 239 9.73 -8.84 -18.76
C GLN A 239 8.26 -8.91 -19.19
N THR A 240 7.38 -9.23 -18.24
CA THR A 240 5.95 -9.49 -18.49
C THR A 240 5.06 -8.56 -17.66
N VAL A 241 3.84 -8.31 -18.12
CA VAL A 241 2.83 -7.53 -17.37
C VAL A 241 2.62 -8.06 -15.97
N ASP A 242 2.58 -9.39 -15.79
CA ASP A 242 2.42 -10.02 -14.48
C ASP A 242 3.59 -9.69 -13.53
N GLN A 243 4.83 -9.80 -14.04
CA GLN A 243 6.04 -9.51 -13.27
C GLN A 243 6.16 -8.01 -12.94
N TYR A 244 5.93 -7.13 -13.92
CA TYR A 244 5.93 -5.68 -13.70
C TYR A 244 4.89 -5.27 -12.66
N SER A 245 3.68 -5.83 -12.75
CA SER A 245 2.59 -5.54 -11.82
C SER A 245 2.94 -5.97 -10.39
N LYS A 246 3.59 -7.14 -10.22
CA LYS A 246 4.08 -7.59 -8.91
C LYS A 246 5.17 -6.68 -8.37
N ASP A 247 6.18 -6.39 -9.17
CA ASP A 247 7.33 -5.59 -8.73
C ASP A 247 6.90 -4.16 -8.35
N VAL A 248 6.09 -3.49 -9.18
CA VAL A 248 5.63 -2.13 -8.88
C VAL A 248 4.65 -2.09 -7.71
N ALA A 249 3.78 -3.11 -7.55
CA ALA A 249 2.90 -3.21 -6.40
C ALA A 249 3.70 -3.37 -5.09
N ALA A 250 4.78 -4.16 -5.10
CA ALA A 250 5.68 -4.31 -3.98
C ALA A 250 6.40 -2.99 -3.64
N PHE A 251 6.89 -2.27 -4.65
CA PHE A 251 7.49 -0.95 -4.46
C PHE A 251 6.50 0.07 -3.86
N ILE A 252 5.27 0.14 -4.37
CA ILE A 252 4.23 1.03 -3.84
C ILE A 252 3.83 0.62 -2.41
N ALA A 253 3.80 -0.68 -2.10
CA ALA A 253 3.56 -1.18 -0.76
C ALA A 253 4.66 -0.77 0.22
N TRP A 254 5.92 -0.86 -0.20
CA TRP A 254 7.06 -0.35 0.56
C TRP A 254 6.97 1.16 0.74
N ALA A 255 6.71 1.94 -0.31
CA ALA A 255 6.55 3.40 -0.21
C ALA A 255 5.43 3.80 0.77
N SER A 256 4.35 3.00 0.84
CA SER A 256 3.21 3.21 1.73
C SER A 256 3.50 2.91 3.21
N ASP A 257 4.40 1.96 3.51
CA ASP A 257 4.87 1.65 4.87
C ASP A 257 6.36 1.25 4.86
N PRO A 258 7.29 2.21 4.72
CA PRO A 258 8.71 1.90 4.56
C PRO A 258 9.36 1.27 5.79
N HIS A 259 8.67 1.34 6.94
CA HIS A 259 9.11 0.78 8.21
C HIS A 259 8.40 -0.55 8.53
N ALA A 260 7.65 -1.15 7.60
CA ALA A 260 6.85 -2.34 7.88
C ALA A 260 7.68 -3.50 8.45
N THR A 261 8.86 -3.75 7.87
CA THR A 261 9.75 -4.83 8.32
C THR A 261 10.28 -4.59 9.73
N GLU A 262 10.70 -3.37 10.04
CA GLU A 262 11.15 -3.00 11.39
C GLU A 262 9.99 -3.06 12.40
N ARG A 263 8.83 -2.53 12.03
CA ARG A 263 7.61 -2.57 12.85
C ARG A 263 7.22 -4.00 13.21
N LYS A 264 7.26 -4.93 12.26
CA LYS A 264 6.99 -6.36 12.51
C LYS A 264 8.02 -6.97 13.44
N ARG A 265 9.31 -6.75 13.18
CA ARG A 265 10.40 -7.26 14.03
C ARG A 265 10.27 -6.78 15.48
N THR A 266 10.06 -5.48 15.67
CA THR A 266 9.85 -4.89 16.99
C THR A 266 8.56 -5.41 17.64
N GLY A 267 7.47 -5.48 16.86
CA GLY A 267 6.18 -5.99 17.33
C GLY A 267 6.25 -7.42 17.87
N MET A 268 7.01 -8.30 17.24
CA MET A 268 7.22 -9.66 17.75
C MET A 268 7.96 -9.69 19.09
N GLY A 269 8.99 -8.85 19.24
CA GLY A 269 9.69 -8.70 20.52
C GLY A 269 8.76 -8.22 21.63
N VAL A 270 7.90 -7.24 21.32
CA VAL A 270 6.88 -6.73 22.25
C VAL A 270 5.86 -7.81 22.60
N LEU A 271 5.36 -8.58 21.64
CA LEU A 271 4.40 -9.66 21.89
C LEU A 271 5.00 -10.77 22.78
N ALA A 272 6.27 -11.15 22.55
CA ALA A 272 6.96 -12.12 23.39
C ALA A 272 7.11 -11.60 24.83
N PHE A 273 7.50 -10.34 25.00
CA PHE A 273 7.57 -9.69 26.31
C PHE A 273 6.21 -9.67 27.01
N LEU A 274 5.15 -9.24 26.32
CA LEU A 274 3.80 -9.18 26.87
C LEU A 274 3.28 -10.55 27.27
N PHE A 275 3.60 -11.60 26.51
CA PHE A 275 3.22 -12.97 26.85
C PHE A 275 3.88 -13.43 28.16
N ILE A 276 5.18 -13.19 28.33
CA ILE A 276 5.92 -13.51 29.56
C ILE A 276 5.37 -12.68 30.73
N PHE A 277 5.17 -11.39 30.52
CA PHE A 277 4.67 -10.47 31.55
C PHE A 277 3.25 -10.84 31.99
N ALA A 278 2.37 -11.22 31.06
CA ALA A 278 1.05 -11.75 31.36
C ALA A 278 1.12 -13.03 32.21
N GLY A 279 2.05 -13.94 31.90
CA GLY A 279 2.30 -15.13 32.72
C GLY A 279 2.74 -14.80 34.15
N LEU A 280 3.68 -13.87 34.32
CA LEU A 280 4.17 -13.43 35.63
C LEU A 280 3.09 -12.73 36.46
N THR A 281 2.34 -11.82 35.85
CA THR A 281 1.24 -11.11 36.51
C THR A 281 0.10 -12.05 36.87
N TYR A 282 -0.23 -13.02 36.02
CA TYR A 282 -1.21 -14.07 36.34
C TYR A 282 -0.75 -14.96 37.50
N ALA A 283 0.52 -15.36 37.52
CA ALA A 283 1.08 -16.12 38.64
C ALA A 283 1.06 -15.32 39.96
N SER A 284 1.39 -14.02 39.91
CA SER A 284 1.29 -13.10 41.05
C SER A 284 -0.15 -12.97 41.56
N TYR A 285 -1.11 -12.78 40.65
CA TYR A 285 -2.54 -12.75 40.96
C TYR A 285 -2.98 -14.05 41.66
N ARG A 286 -2.67 -15.21 41.09
CA ARG A 286 -2.99 -16.53 41.68
C ARG A 286 -2.39 -16.71 43.08
N ARG A 287 -1.20 -16.13 43.33
CA ARG A 287 -0.54 -16.21 44.63
C ARG A 287 -1.19 -15.29 45.68
N ILE A 288 -1.49 -14.05 45.33
CA ILE A 288 -2.10 -13.06 46.25
C ILE A 288 -3.51 -13.49 46.66
N TRP A 289 -4.29 -14.01 45.71
CA TRP A 289 -5.68 -14.39 45.93
C TRP A 289 -5.84 -15.84 46.43
N LYS A 290 -4.73 -16.54 46.72
CA LYS A 290 -4.76 -17.90 47.26
C LYS A 290 -5.25 -17.87 48.70
N GLY A 291 -6.52 -18.24 48.91
CA GLY A 291 -7.15 -18.32 50.23
C GLY A 291 -8.20 -17.26 50.52
N ILE A 292 -8.52 -16.40 49.54
CA ILE A 292 -9.67 -15.49 49.61
C ILE A 292 -10.84 -16.22 48.94
N ALA A 293 -11.96 -16.40 49.64
CA ALA A 293 -13.17 -17.00 49.07
C ALA A 293 -13.61 -16.19 47.84
N HIS A 294 -13.86 -16.87 46.73
CA HIS A 294 -14.29 -16.28 45.46
C HIS A 294 -15.80 -16.19 45.38
#